data_AF-A0A1F5PLL3-F1
#
_entry.id   AF-A0A1F5PLL3-F1
#
_cell.length_a   1.000
_cell.length_b   1.000
_cell.length_c   1.000
_cell.angle_alpha   90.00
_cell.angle_beta   90.00
_cell.angle_gamma   90.00
#
_symmetry.space_group_name_H-M   'P 1'
#
loop_
_entity.id
_entity.type
_entity.pdbx_description
1 polymer ?
#
loop_
_entity_poly.entity_id
_entity_poly.type
_entity_poly.pdbx_seq_one_letter_code
_entity_poly.pdbx_strand_id
1 'polypeptide(L)'
;MIIKKNKLLKKSNGVKKSILLLTVLILVMMPLLVQGANPCTAEGLQANSNDFNTLPKCINQIYVWSLGLSSLLAVLMVVLGGYYVMTSAGNAEQATKGKEYIWGAVIGLVLLFTAYLLLRVINPDLINLRFGNPACVKNGQKTAATTAAACKASGGDWSLFYVEPPVTNPNSQ
;
A
#
# COMPACT_ATOMS: atom_id res chain seq x y z
N MET A 1 47.88 4.77 30.45
CA MET A 1 46.71 3.99 29.98
C MET A 1 45.59 4.93 29.48
N ILE A 2 45.83 5.74 28.43
CA ILE A 2 44.91 6.84 28.01
C ILE A 2 44.54 6.80 26.50
N ILE A 3 45.25 6.03 25.67
CA ILE A 3 45.19 6.19 24.20
C ILE A 3 43.95 5.54 23.54
N LYS A 4 43.20 4.68 24.23
CA LYS A 4 42.13 3.87 23.58
C LYS A 4 40.77 4.58 23.44
N LYS A 5 40.56 5.75 24.05
CA LYS A 5 39.23 6.40 24.10
C LYS A 5 38.83 7.15 22.81
N ASN A 6 39.79 7.52 21.95
CA ASN A 6 39.50 8.29 20.72
C ASN A 6 38.88 7.49 19.57
N LYS A 7 38.80 6.15 19.66
CA LYS A 7 38.22 5.33 18.58
C LYS A 7 36.70 5.20 18.65
N LEU A 8 36.06 5.66 19.73
CA LEU A 8 34.61 5.49 19.94
C LEU A 8 33.78 6.67 19.41
N LEU A 9 34.37 7.84 19.19
CA LEU A 9 33.66 9.03 18.66
C LEU A 9 33.67 9.10 17.12
N LYS A 10 34.48 8.28 16.44
CA LYS A 10 34.54 8.22 14.96
C LYS A 10 33.64 7.12 14.35
N LYS A 11 32.49 6.82 14.98
CA LYS A 11 31.49 5.85 14.47
C LYS A 11 30.15 6.51 14.09
N SER A 12 29.96 7.79 14.42
CA SER A 12 28.69 8.52 14.20
C SER A 12 28.42 8.84 12.72
N ASN A 13 29.45 9.24 11.96
CA ASN A 13 29.27 9.71 10.57
C ASN A 13 29.16 8.58 9.54
N GLY A 14 29.70 7.40 9.85
CA GLY A 14 29.58 6.21 9.01
C GLY A 14 28.19 5.59 9.07
N VAL A 15 27.58 5.56 10.26
CA VAL A 15 26.22 5.04 10.46
C VAL A 15 25.18 5.96 9.81
N LYS A 16 25.30 7.29 9.96
CA LYS A 16 24.45 8.26 9.25
C LYS A 16 24.55 8.12 7.72
N LYS A 17 25.75 7.94 7.17
CA LYS A 17 25.96 7.65 5.73
C LYS A 17 25.35 6.31 5.32
N SER A 18 25.45 5.28 6.16
CA SER A 18 24.89 3.95 5.88
C SER A 18 23.36 3.95 5.93
N ILE A 19 22.74 4.75 6.80
CA ILE A 19 21.28 4.94 6.87
C ILE A 19 20.78 5.76 5.70
N LEU A 20 21.47 6.84 5.34
CA LEU A 20 21.13 7.66 4.18
C LEU A 20 21.33 6.87 2.88
N LEU A 21 22.33 5.98 2.82
CA LEU A 21 22.48 5.03 1.71
C LEU A 21 21.40 3.95 1.70
N LEU A 22 20.94 3.44 2.85
CA LEU A 22 19.85 2.46 2.91
C LEU A 22 18.50 3.06 2.54
N THR A 23 18.20 4.28 3.00
CA THR A 23 16.96 4.98 2.62
C THR A 23 16.98 5.37 1.14
N VAL A 24 18.11 5.84 0.61
CA VAL A 24 18.29 6.13 -0.83
C VAL A 24 18.29 4.85 -1.66
N LEU A 25 18.88 3.75 -1.18
CA LEU A 25 18.85 2.45 -1.84
C LEU A 25 17.42 1.91 -1.89
N ILE A 26 16.65 1.97 -0.80
CA ILE A 26 15.24 1.57 -0.79
C ILE A 26 14.41 2.45 -1.75
N LEU A 27 14.67 3.76 -1.82
CA LEU A 27 13.99 4.70 -2.71
C LEU A 27 14.33 4.49 -4.19
N VAL A 28 15.57 4.08 -4.50
CA VAL A 28 16.07 3.81 -5.87
C VAL A 28 15.79 2.37 -6.32
N MET A 29 15.66 1.42 -5.40
CA MET A 29 15.34 0.01 -5.68
C MET A 29 13.82 -0.24 -5.74
N MET A 30 13.01 0.67 -5.17
CA MET A 30 11.55 0.65 -5.28
C MET A 30 11.01 0.62 -6.72
N PRO A 31 11.52 1.43 -7.68
CA PRO A 31 11.06 1.35 -9.06
C PRO A 31 11.49 0.05 -9.76
N LEU A 32 12.56 -0.63 -9.31
CA LEU A 32 13.04 -1.87 -9.94
C LEU A 32 12.20 -3.10 -9.53
N LEU A 33 11.61 -3.10 -8.34
CA LEU A 33 10.68 -4.15 -7.87
C LEU A 33 9.26 -3.99 -8.43
N VAL A 34 8.97 -2.86 -9.08
CA VAL A 34 7.67 -2.56 -9.71
C VAL A 34 7.59 -3.12 -11.15
N GLN A 35 8.55 -3.97 -11.55
CA GLN A 35 8.55 -4.68 -12.83
C GLN A 35 7.79 -6.01 -12.74
N GLY A 36 6.47 -5.92 -12.74
CA GLY A 36 5.58 -7.06 -12.92
C GLY A 36 4.20 -6.52 -13.20
N ALA A 37 3.61 -6.90 -14.35
CA ALA A 37 2.31 -6.47 -14.88
C ALA A 37 1.46 -5.67 -13.88
N ASN A 38 1.79 -4.39 -13.75
CA ASN A 38 1.22 -3.54 -12.71
C ASN A 38 0.02 -2.82 -13.36
N PRO A 39 -1.21 -3.02 -12.86
CA PRO A 39 -2.40 -2.42 -13.46
C PRO A 39 -2.43 -0.89 -13.33
N CYS A 40 -1.38 -0.26 -12.78
CA CYS A 40 -1.25 1.18 -12.54
C CYS A 40 -0.28 1.91 -13.47
N THR A 41 0.42 1.22 -14.37
CA THR A 41 1.23 1.90 -15.39
C THR A 41 0.36 2.33 -16.57
N ALA A 42 0.85 3.32 -17.33
CA ALA A 42 0.19 3.75 -18.56
C ALA A 42 -0.05 2.58 -19.54
N GLU A 43 0.80 1.55 -19.50
CA GLU A 43 0.66 0.33 -20.29
C GLU A 43 -0.41 -0.61 -19.69
N GLY A 44 -0.47 -0.75 -18.35
CA GLY A 44 -1.48 -1.54 -17.65
C GLY A 44 -2.91 -1.00 -17.73
N LEU A 45 -3.08 0.33 -17.77
CA LEU A 45 -4.41 0.96 -17.96
C LEU A 45 -4.90 0.83 -19.41
N GLN A 46 -4.00 0.85 -20.39
CA GLN A 46 -4.36 0.82 -21.82
C GLN A 46 -4.50 -0.61 -22.37
N ALA A 47 -3.78 -1.59 -21.81
CA ALA A 47 -3.89 -3.00 -22.21
C ALA A 47 -5.29 -3.59 -21.99
N ASN A 48 -6.07 -3.01 -21.08
CA ASN A 48 -7.42 -3.46 -20.71
C ASN A 48 -8.39 -2.28 -20.60
N SER A 49 -8.37 -1.38 -21.58
CA SER A 49 -9.30 -0.24 -21.68
C SER A 49 -10.78 -0.64 -21.77
N ASN A 50 -11.07 -1.92 -21.97
CA ASN A 50 -12.42 -2.49 -21.97
C ASN A 50 -12.79 -3.21 -20.66
N ASP A 51 -11.85 -3.34 -19.70
CA ASP A 51 -12.12 -3.95 -18.39
C ASP A 51 -12.30 -2.87 -17.33
N PHE A 52 -13.55 -2.68 -16.91
CA PHE A 52 -13.93 -1.85 -15.77
C PHE A 52 -13.28 -2.28 -14.43
N ASN A 53 -12.66 -3.47 -14.41
CA ASN A 53 -11.94 -4.01 -13.26
C ASN A 53 -10.50 -3.50 -13.12
N THR A 54 -9.93 -2.87 -14.15
CA THR A 54 -8.52 -2.46 -14.15
C THR A 54 -8.25 -1.31 -13.17
N LEU A 55 -9.15 -0.31 -13.13
CA LEU A 55 -9.03 0.84 -12.22
C LEU A 55 -9.18 0.44 -10.73
N PRO A 56 -10.19 -0.36 -10.33
CA PRO A 56 -10.27 -0.95 -9.00
C PRO A 56 -9.02 -1.71 -8.57
N LYS A 57 -8.48 -2.57 -9.45
CA LYS A 57 -7.28 -3.36 -9.19
C LYS A 57 -6.05 -2.48 -8.99
N CYS A 58 -5.92 -1.40 -9.76
CA CYS A 58 -4.82 -0.47 -9.60
C CYS A 58 -4.84 0.20 -8.23
N ILE A 59 -5.98 0.77 -7.85
CA ILE A 59 -6.06 1.51 -6.59
C ILE A 59 -5.83 0.56 -5.41
N ASN A 60 -6.38 -0.66 -5.43
CA ASN A 60 -6.10 -1.67 -4.39
C ASN A 60 -4.59 -1.97 -4.31
N GLN A 61 -3.90 -2.13 -5.44
CA GLN A 61 -2.47 -2.34 -5.47
C GLN A 61 -1.69 -1.19 -4.83
N ILE A 62 -2.03 0.07 -5.15
CA ILE A 62 -1.41 1.26 -4.53
C ILE A 62 -1.65 1.27 -3.01
N TYR A 63 -2.86 0.93 -2.57
CA TYR A 63 -3.15 0.83 -1.13
C TYR A 63 -2.27 -0.22 -0.45
N VAL A 64 -2.20 -1.45 -0.96
CA VAL A 64 -1.35 -2.51 -0.37
C VAL A 64 0.13 -2.10 -0.34
N TRP A 65 0.63 -1.50 -1.41
CA TRP A 65 2.01 -1.01 -1.49
C TRP A 65 2.30 0.13 -0.52
N SER A 66 1.38 1.09 -0.39
CA SER A 66 1.54 2.21 0.55
C SER A 66 1.53 1.74 2.00
N LEU A 67 0.63 0.83 2.38
CA LEU A 67 0.61 0.21 3.71
C LEU A 67 1.94 -0.51 4.02
N GLY A 68 2.44 -1.29 3.06
CA GLY A 68 3.72 -1.99 3.18
C GLY A 68 4.91 -1.03 3.35
N LEU A 69 4.99 0.00 2.50
CA LEU A 69 6.07 0.98 2.54
C LEU A 69 6.03 1.81 3.83
N SER A 70 4.86 2.33 4.20
CA SER A 70 4.71 3.19 5.37
C SER A 70 5.01 2.44 6.67
N SER A 71 4.63 1.16 6.78
CA SER A 71 4.95 0.34 7.96
C SER A 71 6.47 0.14 8.12
N LEU A 72 7.18 -0.15 7.02
CA LEU A 72 8.63 -0.30 7.03
C LEU A 72 9.34 1.01 7.41
N LEU A 73 8.92 2.14 6.84
CA LEU A 73 9.48 3.46 7.17
C LEU A 73 9.22 3.85 8.63
N ALA A 74 8.03 3.55 9.16
CA ALA A 74 7.68 3.85 10.54
C ALA A 74 8.62 3.12 11.51
N VAL A 75 8.89 1.83 11.27
CA VAL A 75 9.83 1.04 12.09
C VAL A 75 11.23 1.65 12.06
N LEU A 76 11.72 2.07 10.88
CA LEU A 76 13.01 2.74 10.76
C LEU A 76 13.09 4.03 11.57
N MET A 77 12.06 4.89 11.51
CA MET A 77 12.03 6.14 12.26
C MET A 77 11.98 5.92 13.78
N VAL A 78 11.27 4.89 14.25
CA VAL A 78 11.24 4.52 15.67
C VAL A 78 12.62 4.07 16.15
N VAL A 79 13.33 3.25 15.37
CA VAL A 79 14.70 2.80 15.71
C VAL A 79 15.66 3.99 15.77
N LEU A 80 15.56 4.93 14.83
CA LEU A 80 16.40 6.14 14.82
C LEU A 80 16.09 7.07 15.98
N GLY A 81 14.81 7.31 16.28
CA GLY A 81 14.38 8.10 17.43
C GLY A 81 14.87 7.47 18.74
N GLY A 82 14.73 6.15 18.88
CA GLY A 82 15.23 5.39 20.03
C GLY A 82 16.75 5.49 20.21
N TYR A 83 17.50 5.32 19.12
CA TYR A 83 18.96 5.50 19.13
C TYR A 83 19.33 6.94 19.53
N TYR A 84 18.61 7.94 19.02
CA TYR A 84 18.86 9.34 19.34
C TYR A 84 18.65 9.65 20.83
N VAL A 85 17.58 9.12 21.43
CA VAL A 85 17.33 9.24 22.88
C VAL A 85 18.43 8.54 23.69
N MET A 86 18.84 7.33 23.31
CA MET A 86 19.89 6.58 24.03
C MET A 86 21.27 7.25 23.96
N THR A 87 21.58 7.93 22.84
CA THR A 87 22.88 8.58 22.64
C THR A 87 22.93 10.01 23.19
N SER A 88 21.83 10.53 23.74
CA SER A 88 21.71 11.94 24.15
C SER A 88 22.57 12.33 25.36
N ALA A 89 23.19 11.38 26.08
CA ALA A 89 24.24 11.61 27.09
C ALA A 89 24.03 12.78 28.08
N GLY A 90 22.78 13.11 28.43
CA GLY A 90 22.42 14.21 29.34
C GLY A 90 21.98 15.52 28.68
N ASN A 91 21.98 15.62 27.34
CA ASN A 91 21.40 16.75 26.63
C ASN A 91 19.88 16.58 26.47
N ALA A 92 19.11 17.37 27.21
CA ALA A 92 17.65 17.34 27.22
C ALA A 92 17.03 17.68 25.84
N GLU A 93 17.70 18.52 25.06
CA GLU A 93 17.22 18.92 23.74
C GLU A 93 17.22 17.73 22.76
N GLN A 94 18.31 16.94 22.76
CA GLN A 94 18.40 15.76 21.90
C GLN A 94 17.43 14.66 22.34
N ALA A 95 17.27 14.47 23.65
CA ALA A 95 16.30 13.51 24.17
C ALA A 95 14.86 13.89 23.78
N THR A 96 14.55 15.19 23.72
CA THR A 96 13.23 15.69 23.31
C THR A 96 12.99 15.45 21.83
N LYS A 97 13.96 15.77 20.97
CA LYS A 97 13.87 15.51 19.53
C LYS A 97 13.70 14.04 19.20
N GLY A 98 14.41 13.14 19.89
CA GLY A 98 14.24 11.69 19.70
C GLY A 98 12.82 11.20 20.02
N LYS A 99 12.19 11.76 21.06
CA LYS A 99 10.80 11.47 21.41
C LYS A 99 9.81 12.01 20.39
N GLU A 100 10.03 13.24 19.89
CA GLU A 100 9.21 13.81 18.80
C GLU A 100 9.18 12.91 17.57
N TYR A 101 10.32 12.33 17.18
CA TYR A 101 10.39 11.40 16.05
C TYR A 101 9.60 10.10 16.29
N ILE A 102 9.67 9.53 17.49
CA ILE A 102 8.92 8.31 17.84
C ILE A 102 7.42 8.62 17.81
N TRP A 103 6.98 9.70 18.45
CA TRP A 103 5.57 10.08 18.48
C TRP A 103 5.04 10.40 17.09
N GLY A 104 5.81 11.11 16.25
CA GLY A 104 5.44 11.39 14.87
C GLY A 104 5.27 10.11 14.03
N ALA A 105 6.17 9.13 14.19
CA ALA A 105 6.08 7.85 13.50
C ALA A 105 4.87 7.02 13.96
N VAL A 106 4.59 6.99 15.27
CA VAL A 106 3.45 6.25 15.83
C VAL A 106 2.12 6.88 15.37
N ILE A 107 2.00 8.20 15.44
CA ILE A 107 0.79 8.91 14.99
C ILE A 107 0.55 8.67 13.50
N GLY A 108 1.59 8.71 12.67
CA GLY A 108 1.47 8.41 11.23
C GLY A 108 0.98 6.99 10.95
N LEU A 109 1.50 5.99 11.67
CA LEU A 109 1.08 4.60 11.53
C LEU A 109 -0.36 4.39 12.00
N VAL A 110 -0.72 4.98 13.14
CA VAL A 110 -2.09 4.92 13.67
C VAL A 110 -3.08 5.60 12.72
N LEU A 111 -2.74 6.76 12.16
CA LEU A 111 -3.61 7.48 11.21
C LEU A 111 -3.90 6.63 9.97
N LEU A 112 -2.87 5.99 9.42
CA LEU A 112 -3.00 5.12 8.25
C LEU A 112 -3.81 3.85 8.56
N PHE A 113 -3.60 3.22 9.73
CA PHE A 113 -4.40 2.07 10.15
C PHE A 113 -5.86 2.46 10.42
N THR A 114 -6.08 3.64 11.00
CA THR A 114 -7.42 4.19 11.25
C THR A 114 -8.15 4.49 9.96
N ALA A 115 -7.46 5.04 8.95
CA ALA A 115 -8.05 5.24 7.62
C ALA A 115 -8.52 3.89 7.04
N TYR A 116 -7.67 2.86 7.08
CA TYR A 116 -8.05 1.53 6.61
C TYR A 116 -9.25 0.95 7.37
N LEU A 117 -9.26 1.04 8.70
CA LEU A 117 -10.36 0.58 9.54
C LEU A 117 -11.65 1.34 9.24
N LEU A 118 -11.61 2.66 9.12
CA LEU A 118 -12.77 3.49 8.80
C LEU A 118 -13.38 3.08 7.46
N LEU A 119 -12.56 2.92 6.43
CA LEU A 119 -13.03 2.49 5.12
C LEU A 119 -13.67 1.09 5.19
N ARG A 120 -13.05 0.15 5.93
CA ARG A 120 -13.56 -1.22 6.08
C ARG A 120 -14.86 -1.29 6.87
N VAL A 121 -15.00 -0.45 7.89
CA VAL A 121 -16.18 -0.39 8.76
C VAL A 121 -17.36 0.26 8.04
N ILE A 122 -17.13 1.31 7.24
CA ILE A 122 -18.19 1.97 6.48
C ILE A 122 -18.65 1.07 5.33
N ASN A 123 -17.73 0.60 4.47
CA ASN A 123 -18.06 -0.37 3.45
C ASN A 123 -16.78 -1.05 2.89
N PRO A 124 -16.61 -2.38 3.04
CA PRO A 124 -15.46 -3.10 2.48
C PRO A 124 -15.38 -3.02 0.94
N ASP A 125 -16.46 -2.67 0.25
CA ASP A 125 -16.49 -2.44 -1.19
C ASP A 125 -15.76 -1.15 -1.61
N LEU A 126 -15.48 -0.22 -0.70
CA LEU A 126 -14.63 0.96 -0.98
C LEU A 126 -13.14 0.60 -1.04
N ILE A 127 -12.74 -0.50 -0.41
CA ILE A 127 -11.36 -1.00 -0.44
C ILE A 127 -11.15 -1.90 -1.66
N ASN A 128 -12.16 -2.71 -1.99
CA ASN A 128 -12.15 -3.55 -3.19
C ASN A 128 -12.69 -2.83 -4.44
N LEU A 129 -13.10 -1.56 -4.28
CA LEU A 129 -13.69 -0.67 -5.28
C LEU A 129 -14.67 -1.39 -6.21
N ARG A 130 -15.61 -2.12 -5.59
CA ARG A 130 -16.70 -2.83 -6.28
C ARG A 130 -17.84 -1.86 -6.58
N PHE A 131 -17.53 -0.79 -7.30
CA PHE A 131 -18.56 0.04 -7.90
C PHE A 131 -19.12 -0.74 -9.08
N GLY A 132 -20.45 -0.85 -9.15
CA GLY A 132 -21.22 -1.59 -10.15
C GLY A 132 -20.37 -2.03 -11.34
N ASN A 133 -19.90 -3.28 -11.29
CA ASN A 133 -19.19 -3.85 -12.42
C ASN A 133 -20.24 -4.04 -13.51
N PRO A 134 -20.14 -3.34 -14.65
CA PRO A 134 -21.03 -3.61 -15.74
C PRO A 134 -20.78 -5.05 -16.17
N ALA A 135 -21.81 -5.86 -16.11
CA ALA A 135 -21.72 -7.27 -16.44
C ALA A 135 -22.77 -7.60 -17.47
N CYS A 136 -22.38 -8.50 -18.38
CA CYS A 136 -23.33 -9.24 -19.15
C CYS A 136 -23.81 -10.43 -18.35
N VAL A 137 -25.12 -10.57 -18.22
CA VAL A 137 -25.76 -11.66 -17.49
C VAL A 137 -26.40 -12.58 -18.51
N LYS A 138 -25.96 -13.84 -18.53
CA LYS A 138 -26.61 -14.90 -19.31
C LYS A 138 -26.87 -16.06 -18.36
N ASN A 139 -28.14 -16.48 -18.24
CA ASN A 139 -28.56 -17.51 -17.27
C ASN A 139 -28.11 -17.23 -15.82
N GLY A 140 -28.13 -15.97 -15.37
CA GLY A 140 -27.77 -15.60 -13.99
C GLY A 140 -26.26 -15.58 -13.67
N GLN A 141 -25.39 -15.84 -14.65
CA GLN A 141 -23.92 -15.82 -14.47
C GLN A 141 -23.28 -14.64 -15.21
N LYS A 142 -22.25 -14.03 -14.62
CA LYS A 142 -21.42 -13.00 -15.26
C LYS A 142 -20.62 -13.61 -16.41
N THR A 143 -20.81 -13.11 -17.63
CA THR A 143 -19.95 -13.41 -18.78
C THR A 143 -19.02 -12.23 -19.06
N ALA A 144 -17.81 -12.52 -19.54
CA ALA A 144 -16.73 -11.55 -19.77
C ALA A 144 -16.97 -10.65 -21.00
N ALA A 145 -18.21 -10.27 -21.29
CA ALA A 145 -18.49 -9.36 -22.39
C ALA A 145 -18.04 -7.95 -22.00
N THR A 146 -17.13 -7.41 -22.79
CA THR A 146 -16.49 -6.11 -22.60
C THR A 146 -17.36 -4.92 -23.00
N THR A 147 -18.49 -5.15 -23.68
CA THR A 147 -19.40 -4.08 -24.13
C THR A 147 -20.87 -4.50 -24.09
N ALA A 148 -21.78 -3.53 -23.91
CA ALA A 148 -23.23 -3.74 -23.98
C ALA A 148 -23.69 -4.32 -25.33
N ALA A 149 -23.02 -3.95 -26.41
CA ALA A 149 -23.27 -4.49 -27.75
C ALA A 149 -22.90 -5.97 -27.85
N ALA A 150 -21.73 -6.37 -27.32
CA ALA A 150 -21.30 -7.77 -27.28
C ALA A 150 -22.22 -8.61 -26.38
N CYS A 151 -22.74 -8.03 -25.29
CA CYS A 151 -23.69 -8.72 -24.42
C CYS A 151 -25.03 -9.02 -25.10
N LYS A 152 -25.58 -8.01 -25.78
CA LYS A 152 -26.83 -8.17 -26.53
C LYS A 152 -26.69 -9.17 -27.67
N ALA A 153 -25.54 -9.18 -28.36
CA ALA A 153 -25.20 -10.20 -29.37
C ALA A 153 -25.09 -11.61 -28.77
N SER A 154 -24.72 -11.73 -27.50
CA SER A 154 -24.62 -13.01 -26.77
C SER A 154 -25.98 -13.52 -26.25
N GLY A 155 -27.05 -12.72 -26.39
CA GLY A 155 -28.38 -12.98 -25.84
C GLY A 155 -28.47 -12.80 -24.32
N GLY A 156 -27.61 -11.97 -23.75
CA GLY A 156 -27.61 -11.64 -22.32
C GLY A 156 -28.12 -10.22 -22.04
N ASP A 157 -28.50 -9.97 -20.78
CA ASP A 157 -28.91 -8.66 -20.30
C ASP A 157 -27.72 -7.87 -19.75
N TRP A 158 -27.53 -6.65 -20.26
CA TRP A 158 -26.48 -5.74 -19.78
C TRP A 158 -26.98 -4.95 -18.58
N SER A 159 -26.22 -4.97 -17.49
CA SER A 159 -26.52 -4.16 -16.31
C SER A 159 -25.26 -3.45 -15.82
N LEU A 160 -25.35 -2.12 -15.62
CA LEU A 160 -24.25 -1.28 -15.13
C LEU A 160 -23.96 -1.48 -13.64
N PHE A 161 -24.95 -1.99 -12.90
CA PHE A 161 -24.87 -2.22 -11.46
C PHE A 161 -25.28 -3.67 -11.19
N TYR A 162 -24.54 -4.65 -11.72
CA TYR A 162 -24.80 -6.04 -11.37
C TYR A 162 -24.22 -6.35 -9.99
N VAL A 163 -25.09 -6.49 -9.01
CA VAL A 163 -24.75 -7.13 -7.74
C VAL A 163 -24.77 -8.63 -8.00
N GLU A 164 -23.61 -9.30 -7.88
CA GLU A 164 -23.58 -10.76 -7.96
C GLU A 164 -24.56 -11.33 -6.92
N PRO A 165 -25.52 -12.19 -7.32
CA PRO A 165 -26.29 -12.92 -6.35
C PRO A 165 -25.30 -13.74 -5.50
N PRO A 166 -25.56 -13.93 -4.19
CA PRO A 166 -24.74 -14.82 -3.39
C PRO A 166 -24.62 -16.15 -4.11
N VAL A 167 -23.39 -16.66 -4.25
CA VAL A 167 -23.10 -17.95 -4.86
C VAL A 167 -23.77 -19.05 -4.04
N THR A 168 -25.03 -19.35 -4.33
CA THR A 168 -25.60 -20.64 -3.96
C THR A 168 -24.89 -21.66 -4.82
N ASN A 169 -24.03 -22.45 -4.17
CA ASN A 169 -23.32 -23.56 -4.77
C ASN A 169 -24.32 -24.37 -5.63
N PRO A 170 -24.12 -24.49 -6.96
CA PRO A 170 -24.99 -25.30 -7.81
C PRO A 170 -24.95 -26.80 -7.46
N ASN A 171 -24.05 -27.22 -6.58
CA ASN A 171 -23.96 -28.57 -6.02
C ASN A 171 -24.65 -28.70 -4.65
N SER A 172 -25.72 -27.95 -4.38
CA SER A 172 -26.54 -28.05 -3.15
C SER A 172 -27.90 -28.71 -3.41
N GLN A 173 -27.90 -29.76 -4.24
CA GLN A 173 -28.92 -30.80 -4.27
C GLN A 173 -28.24 -32.12 -3.91
#